data_AF-E6LLS4-F1
#
_entry.id   AF-E6LLS4-F1
#
_cell.length_a   1.000
_cell.length_b   1.000
_cell.length_c   1.000
_cell.angle_alpha   90.00
_cell.angle_beta   90.00
_cell.angle_gamma   90.00
#
_symmetry.space_group_name_H-M   'P 1'
#
loop_
_entity.id
_entity.type
_entity.pdbx_description
1 polymer ?
#
loop_
_entity_poly.entity_id
_entity_poly.type
_entity_poly.pdbx_seq_one_letter_code
_entity_poly.pdbx_strand_id
1 'polypeptide(L)'
;MRVNKDYVAGDTVIKHVDELLMLMTAMTRDCRFEETINEVKGKEHVTMCEVLDRVEARGIEKGREEGIREGIKEGTVNVLISLVKDGILSIADAAKRANMSEESFIQYIK
;
A
#
# COMPACT_ATOMS: atom_id res chain seq x y z
N MET A 1 2.54 -28.58 14.05
CA MET A 1 3.31 -27.33 13.93
C MET A 1 4.59 -27.64 13.14
N ARG A 2 5.12 -26.75 12.30
CA ARG A 2 6.38 -27.01 11.57
C ARG A 2 7.51 -27.30 12.55
N VAL A 3 8.29 -28.34 12.27
CA VAL A 3 9.44 -28.75 13.10
C VAL A 3 10.66 -27.88 12.81
N ASN A 4 10.79 -27.41 11.57
CA ASN A 4 11.84 -26.50 11.14
C ASN A 4 11.29 -25.07 11.05
N LYS A 5 11.96 -24.11 11.70
CA LYS A 5 11.51 -22.71 11.75
C LYS A 5 11.80 -21.97 10.45
N ASP A 6 12.86 -22.36 9.75
CA ASP A 6 13.31 -21.68 8.56
C ASP A 6 12.91 -22.49 7.32
N TYR A 7 12.16 -21.84 6.44
CA TYR A 7 11.91 -22.36 5.10
C TYR A 7 13.09 -21.98 4.22
N VAL A 8 13.87 -22.97 3.82
CA VAL A 8 14.88 -22.80 2.76
C VAL A 8 14.17 -23.05 1.44
N ALA A 9 13.89 -21.97 0.72
CA ALA A 9 13.33 -22.07 -0.62
C ALA A 9 14.39 -22.63 -1.58
N GLY A 10 14.03 -23.68 -2.32
CA GLY A 10 14.86 -24.14 -3.44
C GLY A 10 14.46 -23.44 -4.73
N ASP A 11 15.33 -23.51 -5.75
CA ASP A 11 15.11 -22.96 -7.10
C ASP A 11 14.09 -23.79 -7.93
N THR A 12 13.15 -24.44 -7.25
CA THR A 12 12.16 -25.31 -7.88
C THR A 12 11.18 -24.45 -8.67
N VAL A 13 11.19 -24.64 -9.98
CA VAL A 13 10.22 -24.06 -10.89
C VAL A 13 8.83 -24.68 -10.66
N ILE A 14 7.84 -23.83 -10.50
CA ILE A 14 6.43 -24.21 -10.37
C ILE A 14 5.89 -24.48 -11.78
N LYS A 15 5.52 -25.74 -12.06
CA LYS A 15 5.00 -26.13 -13.39
C LYS A 15 3.64 -25.52 -13.74
N HIS A 16 2.81 -25.31 -12.72
CA HIS A 16 1.41 -24.89 -12.83
C HIS A 16 1.17 -23.71 -11.89
N VAL A 17 1.86 -22.59 -12.15
CA VAL A 17 1.86 -21.44 -11.25
C VAL A 17 0.48 -20.80 -11.15
N ASP A 18 -0.22 -20.67 -12.27
CA ASP A 18 -1.56 -20.08 -12.31
C ASP A 18 -2.56 -20.92 -11.51
N GLU A 19 -2.55 -22.24 -11.68
CA GLU A 19 -3.44 -23.16 -10.95
C GLU A 19 -3.11 -23.19 -9.45
N LEU A 20 -1.83 -23.17 -9.09
CA LEU A 20 -1.40 -23.10 -7.69
C LEU A 20 -1.89 -21.82 -7.02
N LEU A 21 -1.67 -20.66 -7.66
CA LEU A 21 -2.09 -19.37 -7.11
C LEU A 21 -3.61 -19.25 -7.05
N MET A 22 -4.32 -19.76 -8.06
CA MET A 22 -5.79 -19.78 -8.08
C MET A 22 -6.36 -20.64 -6.94
N LEU A 23 -5.75 -21.81 -6.68
CA LEU A 23 -6.09 -22.64 -5.52
C LEU A 23 -5.85 -21.90 -4.20
N MET A 24 -4.71 -21.22 -4.06
CA MET A 24 -4.40 -20.43 -2.87
C MET A 24 -5.41 -19.30 -2.64
N THR A 25 -5.81 -18.57 -3.69
CA THR A 25 -6.86 -17.54 -3.62
C THR A 25 -8.16 -18.14 -3.07
N ALA A 26 -8.60 -19.28 -3.61
CA ALA A 26 -9.85 -19.92 -3.20
C ALA A 26 -9.81 -20.43 -1.74
N MET A 27 -8.68 -21.01 -1.32
CA MET A 27 -8.54 -21.60 0.02
C MET A 27 -8.34 -20.55 1.11
N THR A 28 -7.60 -19.48 0.82
CA THR A 28 -7.20 -18.47 1.82
C THR A 28 -8.08 -17.23 1.82
N ARG A 29 -8.83 -16.99 0.74
CA ARG A 29 -9.51 -15.72 0.46
C ARG A 29 -8.58 -14.51 0.45
N ASP A 30 -7.30 -14.75 0.18
CA ASP A 30 -6.28 -13.71 0.06
C ASP A 30 -6.15 -13.29 -1.41
N CYS A 31 -6.67 -12.09 -1.72
CA CYS A 31 -6.67 -11.54 -3.09
C CYS A 31 -5.26 -11.25 -3.62
N ARG A 32 -4.22 -11.23 -2.77
CA ARG A 32 -2.84 -10.98 -3.23
C ARG A 32 -2.36 -12.06 -4.21
N PHE A 33 -2.87 -13.29 -4.10
CA PHE A 33 -2.52 -14.36 -5.03
C PHE A 33 -3.13 -14.13 -6.41
N GLU A 34 -4.37 -13.64 -6.48
CA GLU A 34 -5.04 -13.27 -7.74
C GLU A 34 -4.34 -12.11 -8.45
N GLU A 35 -3.94 -11.08 -7.69
CA GLU A 35 -3.10 -9.98 -8.22
C GLU A 35 -1.81 -10.52 -8.83
N THR A 36 -1.18 -11.49 -8.17
CA THR A 36 0.10 -12.07 -8.59
C THR A 36 -0.03 -12.94 -9.84
N ILE A 37 -1.17 -13.62 -10.05
CA ILE A 37 -1.44 -14.37 -11.30
C ILE A 37 -1.26 -13.45 -12.52
N ASN A 38 -1.82 -12.25 -12.47
CA ASN A 38 -1.71 -11.30 -13.58
C ASN A 38 -0.26 -10.87 -13.85
N GLU A 39 0.61 -10.88 -12.84
CA GLU A 39 2.02 -10.49 -12.97
C GLU A 39 2.92 -11.63 -13.47
N VAL A 40 2.51 -12.89 -13.25
CA VAL A 40 3.29 -14.09 -13.64
C VAL A 40 2.74 -14.78 -14.88
N LYS A 41 1.55 -14.39 -15.34
CA LYS A 41 0.91 -14.95 -16.53
C LYS A 41 1.82 -14.90 -17.75
N GLY A 42 2.06 -16.06 -18.36
CA GLY A 42 2.92 -16.20 -19.54
C GLY A 42 4.42 -16.16 -19.26
N LYS A 43 4.85 -16.11 -18.00
CA LYS A 43 6.27 -16.28 -17.64
C LYS A 43 6.60 -17.75 -17.49
N GLU A 44 7.71 -18.15 -18.11
CA GLU A 44 8.31 -19.46 -17.88
C GLU A 44 9.24 -19.39 -16.65
N HIS A 45 9.49 -20.53 -15.99
CA HIS A 45 10.45 -20.65 -14.89
C HIS A 45 10.12 -19.87 -13.60
N VAL A 46 8.84 -19.71 -13.25
CA VAL A 46 8.45 -19.02 -12.02
C VAL A 46 8.70 -19.88 -10.78
N THR A 47 9.42 -19.34 -9.80
CA THR A 47 9.67 -19.99 -8.49
C THR A 47 8.81 -19.39 -7.37
N MET A 48 8.71 -20.08 -6.23
CA MET A 48 7.99 -19.55 -5.07
C MET A 48 8.64 -18.28 -4.50
N CYS A 49 9.97 -18.17 -4.51
CA CYS A 49 10.66 -16.93 -4.13
C CYS A 49 10.22 -15.77 -5.02
N GLU A 50 10.19 -16.00 -6.33
CA GLU A 50 9.82 -14.97 -7.29
C GLU A 50 8.35 -14.50 -7.14
N VAL A 51 7.46 -15.41 -6.72
CA VAL A 51 6.08 -15.08 -6.33
C VAL A 51 6.07 -14.20 -5.08
N LEU A 52 6.84 -14.56 -4.04
CA LEU A 52 6.89 -13.80 -2.78
C LEU A 52 7.54 -12.42 -2.97
N ASP A 53 8.65 -12.34 -3.69
CA ASP A 53 9.35 -11.08 -3.98
C ASP A 53 8.42 -10.09 -4.69
N ARG A 54 7.56 -10.57 -5.59
CA ARG A 54 6.55 -9.74 -6.25
C ARG A 54 5.48 -9.22 -5.29
N VAL A 55 4.95 -10.10 -4.44
CA VAL A 55 3.98 -9.70 -3.42
C VAL A 55 4.58 -8.65 -2.49
N GLU A 56 5.84 -8.83 -2.05
CA GLU A 56 6.56 -7.87 -1.21
C GLU A 56 6.82 -6.54 -1.93
N ALA A 57 7.34 -6.59 -3.15
CA ALA A 57 7.63 -5.39 -3.95
C ALA A 57 6.35 -4.57 -4.21
N ARG A 58 5.23 -5.24 -4.54
CA ARG A 58 3.93 -4.58 -4.70
C ARG A 58 3.45 -3.94 -3.39
N GLY A 59 3.64 -4.63 -2.27
CA GLY A 59 3.31 -4.09 -0.95
C GLY A 59 4.11 -2.83 -0.61
N ILE A 60 5.42 -2.85 -0.86
CA ILE A 60 6.31 -1.69 -0.68
C ILE A 60 5.86 -0.52 -1.55
N GLU A 61 5.56 -0.77 -2.82
CA GLU A 61 5.14 0.29 -3.74
C GLU A 61 3.80 0.92 -3.34
N LYS A 62 2.79 0.09 -3.01
CA LYS A 62 1.51 0.59 -2.48
C LYS A 62 1.71 1.43 -1.21
N GLY A 63 2.54 0.96 -0.28
CA GLY A 63 2.85 1.69 0.95
C GLY A 63 3.57 3.02 0.70
N ARG A 64 4.50 3.06 -0.26
CA ARG A 64 5.20 4.28 -0.66
C ARG A 64 4.24 5.30 -1.27
N GLU A 65 3.36 4.86 -2.17
CA GLU A 65 2.35 5.73 -2.79
C GLU A 65 1.36 6.31 -1.77
N GLU A 66 0.86 5.49 -0.86
CA GLU A 66 -0.02 5.92 0.23
C GLU A 66 0.70 6.91 1.15
N GLY A 67 1.93 6.59 1.59
CA GLY A 67 2.73 7.47 2.43
C GLY A 67 3.02 8.82 1.80
N ILE A 68 3.30 8.88 0.50
CA ILE A 68 3.48 10.16 -0.22
C ILE A 68 2.16 10.95 -0.26
N ARG A 69 1.04 10.28 -0.54
CA ARG A 69 -0.27 10.93 -0.61
C ARG A 69 -0.67 11.53 0.73
N GLU A 70 -0.49 10.78 1.82
CA GLU A 70 -0.76 11.25 3.18
C GLU A 70 0.21 12.37 3.58
N GLY A 71 1.51 12.21 3.32
CA GLY A 71 2.51 13.23 3.61
C GLY A 71 2.27 14.57 2.89
N ILE A 72 1.84 14.54 1.63
CA ILE A 72 1.45 15.76 0.89
C ILE A 72 0.22 16.41 1.53
N LYS A 73 -0.78 15.62 1.92
CA LYS A 73 -2.00 16.12 2.56
C LYS A 73 -1.68 16.78 3.91
N GLU A 74 -0.92 16.10 4.77
CA GLU A 74 -0.49 16.63 6.07
C GLU A 74 0.39 17.88 5.90
N GLY A 75 1.36 17.86 4.99
CA GLY A 75 2.21 19.01 4.68
C GLY A 75 1.39 20.22 4.21
N THR A 76 0.39 20.00 3.35
CA THR A 76 -0.52 21.06 2.89
C THR A 76 -1.32 21.66 4.05
N VAL A 77 -1.86 20.82 4.94
CA VAL A 77 -2.60 21.27 6.13
C VAL A 77 -1.68 22.09 7.05
N ASN A 78 -0.44 21.66 7.27
CA ASN A 78 0.53 22.39 8.10
C ASN A 78 0.88 23.78 7.55
N VAL A 79 1.03 23.92 6.23
CA VAL A 79 1.21 25.22 5.60
C VAL A 79 -0.03 26.11 5.80
N LEU A 80 -1.23 25.55 5.60
CA LEU A 80 -2.47 26.30 5.79
C LEU A 80 -2.65 26.78 7.24
N ILE A 81 -2.30 25.95 8.23
CA ILE A 81 -2.30 26.35 9.65
C ILE A 81 -1.34 27.52 9.89
N SER A 82 -0.14 27.46 9.31
CA SER A 82 0.86 28.53 9.45
C SER A 82 0.34 29.85 8.89
N LEU A 83 -0.28 29.81 7.69
CA LEU A 83 -0.88 31.01 7.08
C LEU A 83 -2.05 31.59 7.87
N VAL A 84 -2.84 30.75 8.55
CA VAL A 84 -3.89 31.21 9.47
C VAL A 84 -3.28 31.85 10.72
N LYS A 85 -2.24 31.24 11.30
CA LYS A 85 -1.53 31.79 12.47
C LYS A 85 -0.87 33.13 12.16
N ASP A 86 -0.36 33.30 10.94
CA ASP A 86 0.22 34.56 10.46
C ASP A 86 -0.84 35.62 10.11
N GLY A 87 -2.13 35.29 10.20
CA GLY A 87 -3.25 36.19 9.87
C GLY A 87 -3.40 36.45 8.37
N ILE A 88 -2.70 35.71 7.52
CA ILE A 88 -2.74 35.83 6.05
C ILE A 88 -4.02 35.21 5.49
N LEU A 89 -4.49 34.13 6.09
CA LEU A 89 -5.64 33.36 5.62
C LEU A 89 -6.72 33.23 6.71
N SER A 90 -7.99 33.27 6.32
CA SER A 90 -9.09 32.97 7.24
C SER A 90 -9.20 31.45 7.52
N ILE A 91 -9.77 31.07 8.67
CA ILE A 91 -10.03 29.66 9.00
C ILE A 91 -10.94 29.02 7.94
N ALA A 92 -11.96 29.74 7.49
CA ALA A 92 -12.89 29.29 6.45
C ALA A 92 -12.17 28.96 5.13
N ASP A 93 -11.30 29.87 4.66
CA ASP A 93 -10.55 29.67 3.42
C ASP A 93 -9.54 28.52 3.54
N ALA A 94 -8.90 28.39 4.69
CA ALA A 94 -7.95 27.32 4.98
C ALA A 94 -8.63 25.95 5.01
N ALA A 95 -9.75 25.82 5.73
CA ALA A 95 -10.53 24.59 5.80
C ALA A 95 -11.03 24.15 4.43
N LYS A 96 -11.56 25.09 3.63
CA LYS A 96 -11.99 24.84 2.26
C LYS A 96 -10.85 24.33 1.37
N ARG A 97 -9.65 24.92 1.47
CA ARG A 97 -8.45 24.49 0.72
C ARG A 97 -7.93 23.14 1.18
N ALA A 98 -8.07 22.82 2.46
CA ALA A 98 -7.75 21.51 3.03
C ALA A 98 -8.81 20.44 2.73
N ASN A 99 -9.89 20.80 2.04
CA ASN A 99 -11.03 19.93 1.75
C ASN A 99 -11.64 19.30 3.01
N MET A 100 -11.83 20.10 4.06
CA MET A 100 -12.45 19.68 5.33
C MET A 100 -13.34 20.79 5.92
N SER A 101 -14.08 20.48 6.98
CA SER A 101 -14.89 21.49 7.68
C SER A 101 -14.04 22.40 8.56
N GLU A 102 -14.56 23.58 8.88
CA GLU A 102 -13.88 24.51 9.79
C GLU A 102 -13.68 23.89 11.18
N GLU A 103 -14.66 23.13 11.67
CA GLU A 103 -14.56 22.44 12.96
C GLU A 103 -13.42 21.41 12.96
N SER A 104 -13.28 20.63 11.89
CA SER A 104 -12.15 19.70 11.73
C SER A 104 -10.82 20.45 11.65
N PHE A 105 -10.76 21.55 10.90
CA PHE A 105 -9.54 22.34 10.74
C PHE A 105 -9.09 22.99 12.06
N ILE A 106 -10.03 23.51 12.85
CA ILE A 106 -9.76 24.12 14.17
C ILE A 106 -9.09 23.12 15.13
N GLN A 107 -9.37 21.81 15.01
CA GLN A 107 -8.71 20.79 15.83
C GLN A 107 -7.19 20.74 15.62
N TYR A 108 -6.70 21.13 14.44
CA TYR A 108 -5.26 21.17 14.13
C TYR A 108 -4.57 22.48 14.55
N ILE A 109 -5.33 23.53 14.87
CA ILE A 109 -4.76 24.84 15.25
C ILE A 109 -4.35 24.86 16.74
N LYS A 110 -5.01 24.04 17.57
CA LYS A 110 -4.71 23.88 19.00
C LYS A 110 -3.26 23.48 19.24
#